data_AF-A0A1T3WCT1-F1
#
_entry.id   AF-A0A1T3WCT1-F1
#
_cell.length_a   1.000
_cell.length_b   1.000
_cell.length_c   1.000
_cell.angle_alpha   90.00
_cell.angle_beta   90.00
_cell.angle_gamma   90.00
#
_symmetry.space_group_name_H-M   'P 1'
#
loop_
_entity.id
_entity.type
_entity.pdbx_description
1 polymer ?
#
loop_
_entity_poly.entity_id
_entity_poly.type
_entity_poly.pdbx_seq_one_letter_code
_entity_poly.pdbx_strand_id
1 'polypeptide(L)' 'EQRAAEYAVWQTSLRNPDFAAFARNCGAHGVRVEDPADLSVAITRALDHRGPALVEIITDPQSR' A
#
# COMPACT_ATOMS: atom_id res chain seq x y z
N GLU A 1 -2.36 -11.86 7.34
CA GLU A 1 -1.73 -12.81 8.29
C GLU A 1 -2.50 -12.98 9.61
N GLN A 2 -2.97 -11.92 10.30
CA GLN A 2 -3.70 -12.12 11.58
C GLN A 2 -5.21 -12.44 11.47
N ARG A 3 -5.90 -12.08 10.37
CA ARG A 3 -7.34 -12.42 10.21
C ARG A 3 -7.62 -13.81 9.65
N ALA A 4 -6.62 -14.48 9.07
CA ALA A 4 -6.78 -15.83 8.52
C ALA A 4 -6.89 -16.92 9.60
N ALA A 5 -6.60 -16.60 10.87
CA ALA A 5 -6.49 -17.54 11.96
C ALA A 5 -7.60 -17.43 13.04
N GLU A 6 -8.64 -16.61 12.81
CA GLU A 6 -9.82 -16.46 13.68
C GLU A 6 -9.55 -16.24 15.18
N TYR A 7 -8.39 -15.68 15.54
CA TYR A 7 -8.10 -15.32 16.93
C TYR A 7 -8.94 -14.11 17.37
N ALA A 8 -9.41 -14.13 18.62
CA ALA A 8 -10.05 -12.97 19.24
C ALA A 8 -9.11 -11.75 19.10
N VAL A 9 -9.64 -10.62 18.62
CA VAL A 9 -8.87 -9.39 18.44
C VAL A 9 -8.52 -8.82 19.82
N TRP A 10 -7.36 -9.21 20.35
CA TRP A 10 -6.80 -8.64 21.57
C TRP A 10 -5.58 -7.80 21.19
N GLN A 11 -5.79 -6.48 21.19
CA GLN A 11 -4.82 -5.38 21.15
C GLN A 11 -4.53 -4.62 19.83
N THR A 12 -4.54 -3.29 20.02
CA THR A 12 -4.16 -2.13 19.20
C THR A 12 -4.75 -2.01 17.79
N SER A 13 -5.57 -0.99 17.60
CA SER A 13 -5.93 -0.48 16.28
C SER A 13 -4.65 -0.27 15.44
N LEU A 14 -4.56 -0.95 14.30
CA LEU A 14 -3.53 -0.67 13.30
C LEU A 14 -3.89 0.64 12.61
N ARG A 15 -3.13 1.70 12.91
CA ARG A 15 -3.18 2.94 12.14
C ARG A 15 -2.13 2.83 11.05
N ASN A 16 -2.58 2.57 9.82
CA ASN A 16 -1.67 2.53 8.68
C ASN A 16 -1.07 3.93 8.45
N PRO A 17 0.27 4.07 8.47
CA PRO A 17 0.91 5.30 8.02
C PRO A 17 0.79 5.43 6.50
N ASP A 18 1.02 6.63 5.96
CA ASP A 18 1.16 6.84 4.52
C ASP A 18 2.53 6.29 4.06
N PHE A 19 2.54 5.07 3.55
CA PHE A 19 3.77 4.40 3.09
C PHE A 19 4.31 5.03 1.82
N ALA A 20 3.43 5.54 0.95
CA ALA A 20 3.85 6.28 -0.24
C ALA A 20 4.61 7.56 0.14
N ALA A 21 4.16 8.29 1.15
CA ALA A 21 4.87 9.45 1.69
C ALA A 21 6.21 9.07 2.31
N PHE A 22 6.27 7.97 3.05
CA PHE A 22 7.52 7.46 3.58
C PHE A 22 8.55 7.16 2.47
N ALA A 23 8.14 6.46 1.40
CA ALA A 23 9.01 6.19 0.26
C ALA A 23 9.54 7.47 -0.39
N ARG A 24 8.67 8.48 -0.60
CA ARG A 24 9.08 9.79 -1.11
C ARG A 24 10.10 10.48 -0.20
N ASN A 25 9.91 10.43 1.11
CA ASN A 25 10.85 11.01 2.09
C ASN A 25 12.21 10.30 2.08
N CYS A 26 12.26 9.03 1.71
CA CYS A 26 13.50 8.28 1.53
C CYS A 26 14.15 8.46 0.14
N GLY A 27 13.60 9.31 -0.73
CA GLY A 27 14.11 9.55 -2.08
C GLY A 27 13.70 8.52 -3.12
N ALA A 28 12.73 7.65 -2.80
CA ALA A 28 12.17 6.68 -3.72
C ALA A 28 10.91 7.23 -4.41
N HIS A 29 10.49 6.60 -5.51
CA HIS A 29 9.14 6.81 -6.03
C HIS A 29 8.11 6.22 -5.06
N GLY A 30 7.09 7.00 -4.69
CA GLY A 30 6.03 6.56 -3.79
C GLY A 30 4.67 7.05 -4.27
N VAL A 31 3.77 6.11 -4.58
CA VAL A 31 2.39 6.39 -5.03
C VAL A 31 1.39 5.57 -4.22
N ARG A 32 0.26 6.20 -3.88
CA ARG A 32 -0.86 5.56 -3.20
C ARG A 32 -2.02 5.42 -4.19
N VAL A 33 -2.61 4.23 -4.25
CA VAL A 33 -3.73 3.88 -5.13
C VAL A 33 -4.95 3.60 -4.26
N GLU A 34 -6.00 4.40 -4.42
CA GLU A 34 -7.28 4.23 -3.73
C GLU A 34 -8.40 3.81 -4.68
N ASP A 35 -8.27 4.15 -5.97
CA ASP A 35 -9.17 3.71 -7.04
C ASP A 35 -8.51 2.57 -7.85
N PRO A 36 -9.17 1.40 -8.00
CA PRO A 36 -8.69 0.33 -8.87
C PRO A 36 -8.39 0.76 -10.32
N ALA A 37 -9.07 1.78 -10.84
CA ALA A 37 -8.82 2.31 -12.18
C ALA A 37 -7.39 2.88 -12.33
N ASP A 38 -6.82 3.40 -11.25
CA ASP A 38 -5.48 4.00 -11.24
C ASP A 38 -4.35 2.96 -11.09
N LEU A 39 -4.68 1.70 -10.78
CA LEU A 39 -3.68 0.67 -10.49
C LEU A 39 -2.75 0.44 -11.68
N SER A 40 -3.31 0.30 -12.88
CA SER A 40 -2.54 0.01 -14.09
C SER A 40 -1.49 1.10 -14.36
N VAL A 41 -1.90 2.36 -14.33
CA VAL A 41 -1.02 3.51 -14.56
C VAL A 41 0.00 3.70 -13.43
N ALA A 42 -0.38 3.43 -12.18
CA ALA A 42 0.54 3.51 -11.05
C ALA A 42 1.66 2.46 -11.14
N ILE A 43 1.31 1.23 -11.53
CA ILE A 43 2.30 0.16 -11.75
C ILE A 43 3.23 0.51 -12.90
N THR A 44 2.70 0.97 -14.05
CA THR A 44 3.54 1.39 -15.19
C THR A 44 4.54 2.48 -14.76
N ARG A 45 4.08 3.53 -14.06
CA ARG A 45 4.95 4.62 -13.60
C ARG A 45 6.02 4.14 -12.61
N ALA A 46 5.68 3.21 -11.71
CA ALA A 46 6.62 2.65 -10.76
C ALA A 46 7.70 1.80 -11.46
N LEU A 47 7.33 1.03 -12.49
CA LEU A 47 8.26 0.22 -13.28
C LEU A 47 9.16 1.07 -14.19
N ASP A 48 8.65 2.17 -14.74
CA ASP A 48 9.42 3.10 -15.56
C ASP A 48 10.37 3.99 -14.74
N HIS A 49 10.19 4.06 -13.42
CA HIS A 49 11.04 4.86 -12.55
C HIS A 49 12.44 4.25 -12.45
N ARG A 50 13.47 5.06 -12.74
CA ARG A 50 14.87 4.67 -12.55
C ARG A 50 15.27 4.82 -11.08
N GLY A 51 14.95 3.80 -10.28
CA GLY A 51 15.29 3.75 -8.86
C GLY A 51 14.30 2.91 -8.06
N PRO A 52 14.42 2.89 -6.73
CA PRO A 52 13.43 2.22 -5.87
C PRO A 52 12.04 2.83 -6.02
N ALA A 53 11.01 1.99 -6.04
CA ALA A 53 9.62 2.41 -6.12
C ALA A 53 8.74 1.64 -5.14
N LEU A 54 7.76 2.31 -4.54
CA LEU A 54 6.73 1.75 -3.68
C LEU A 54 5.35 2.17 -4.21
N VAL A 55 4.47 1.19 -4.39
CA VAL A 55 3.06 1.38 -4.71
C VAL A 55 2.24 0.89 -3.52
N GLU A 56 1.60 1.82 -2.80
CA GLU A 56 0.69 1.53 -1.70
C GLU A 56 -0.72 1.34 -2.27
N ILE A 57 -1.26 0.12 -2.21
CA ILE A 57 -2.60 -0.21 -2.72
C ILE A 57 -3.55 -0.32 -1.54
N ILE A 58 -4.56 0.54 -1.50
CA ILE A 58 -5.61 0.46 -0.48
C ILE A 58 -6.65 -0.54 -0.95
N THR A 59 -6.83 -1.59 -0.15
CA THR A 59 -7.82 -2.63 -0.40
C THR A 59 -8.73 -2.76 0.81
N ASP A 60 -9.96 -3.19 0.55
CA ASP A 60 -10.85 -3.63 1.62
C ASP A 60 -10.27 -4.94 2.21
N PRO A 61 -9.99 -5.01 3.53
CA PRO A 61 -9.54 -6.26 4.15
C PRO A 61 -10.59 -7.39 4.11
N GLN A 62 -11.80 -7.15 3.60
CA GLN A 62 -12.88 -8.13 3.42
C GLN A 62 -13.15 -8.51 1.96
N SER A 63 -12.47 -7.89 0.98
CA SER A 63 -12.60 -8.30 -0.42
C SER A 63 -12.06 -9.73 -0.59
N ARG A 64 -12.91 -10.65 -1.08
CA ARG A 64 -12.57 -12.04 -1.38
C ARG A 64 -12.11 -12.21 -2.82
#